data_AF-A0A357B4N1-F1
#
_entry.id   AF-A0A357B4N1-F1
#
_cell.length_a   1.000
_cell.length_b   1.000
_cell.length_c   1.000
_cell.angle_alpha   90.00
_cell.angle_beta   90.00
_cell.angle_gamma   90.00
#
_symmetry.space_group_name_H-M   'P 1'
#
loop_
_entity.id
_entity.type
_entity.pdbx_description
1 polymer ?
#
loop_
_entity_poly.entity_id
_entity_poly.type
_entity_poly.pdbx_seq_one_letter_code
_entity_poly.pdbx_strand_id
1 'polypeptide(L)'
;MEHHGASPGPAGLVAFAVACYTFFGLFIGFVPSTGLPMLSAWLMGGFVVQIIVAKMELEHGELLGGNVFCFFQGFFMLTGAISCFFKWLCPILGVAYDVRVEGLGWGACTLALILWSPAYFKKSNGTFSLAIISTDIALVLISLKDLGFIGGAAVSKVIAFALLIAGTLGIYVASAVQLNSAFGKTVLPLLPPLIKSEASETA
;
A
#
# COMPACT_ATOMS: atom_id res chain seq x y z
N MET A 1 13.67 -15.93 -25.99
CA MET A 1 13.60 -15.49 -24.58
C MET A 1 13.54 -13.98 -24.64
N GLU A 2 12.35 -13.39 -24.43
CA GLU A 2 12.24 -11.94 -24.36
C GLU A 2 13.06 -11.47 -23.17
N HIS A 3 14.01 -10.56 -23.40
CA HIS A 3 14.74 -9.88 -22.34
C HIS A 3 13.75 -8.97 -21.62
N HIS A 4 13.09 -9.47 -20.57
CA HIS A 4 12.30 -8.62 -19.70
C HIS A 4 13.26 -7.64 -19.00
N GLY A 5 12.90 -6.35 -19.00
CA GLY A 5 13.67 -5.31 -18.30
C GLY A 5 13.69 -5.57 -16.79
N ALA A 6 14.56 -4.87 -16.07
CA ALA A 6 14.58 -4.93 -14.61
C ALA A 6 13.18 -4.62 -14.04
N SER A 7 12.73 -5.37 -13.02
CA SER A 7 11.43 -5.11 -12.37
C SER A 7 11.46 -3.75 -11.65
N PRO A 8 10.49 -2.85 -11.93
CA PRO A 8 10.36 -1.58 -11.22
C PRO A 8 9.60 -1.74 -9.89
N GLY A 9 9.18 -2.95 -9.52
CA GLY A 9 8.46 -3.24 -8.27
C GLY A 9 9.03 -2.57 -7.01
N PRO A 10 10.36 -2.54 -6.79
CA PRO A 10 10.94 -1.84 -5.64
C PRO A 10 10.58 -0.35 -5.55
N ALA A 11 10.49 0.36 -6.68
CA ALA A 11 10.08 1.77 -6.68
C ALA A 11 8.62 1.94 -6.27
N GLY A 12 7.74 1.03 -6.71
CA GLY A 12 6.33 0.99 -6.30
C GLY A 12 6.17 0.74 -4.80
N LEU A 13 7.02 -0.10 -4.22
CA LEU A 13 7.07 -0.36 -2.77
C LEU A 13 7.61 0.82 -1.96
N VAL A 14 8.55 1.59 -2.50
CA VAL A 14 8.99 2.86 -1.88
C VAL A 14 7.84 3.88 -1.88
N ALA A 15 7.13 4.03 -2.99
CA ALA A 15 5.95 4.90 -3.07
C ALA A 15 4.87 4.48 -2.05
N PHE A 16 4.61 3.18 -1.95
CA PHE A 16 3.73 2.61 -0.92
C PHE A 16 4.18 2.98 0.51
N ALA A 17 5.48 2.83 0.81
CA ALA A 17 6.02 3.19 2.11
C ALA A 17 5.86 4.70 2.41
N VAL A 18 6.07 5.58 1.43
CA VAL A 18 5.84 7.03 1.59
C VAL A 18 4.41 7.31 2.06
N ALA A 19 3.41 6.67 1.43
CA ALA A 19 2.02 6.80 1.87
C ALA A 19 1.83 6.29 3.30
N CYS A 20 2.32 5.09 3.60
CA CYS A 20 2.19 4.49 4.93
C CYS A 20 2.78 5.37 6.06
N TYR A 21 3.97 5.92 5.87
CA TYR A 21 4.64 6.74 6.90
C TYR A 21 3.93 8.07 7.12
N THR A 22 3.45 8.69 6.04
CA THR A 22 2.76 9.98 6.13
C THR A 22 1.36 9.82 6.73
N PHE A 23 0.63 8.75 6.41
CA PHE A 23 -0.61 8.40 7.11
C PHE A 23 -0.39 8.00 8.56
N PHE A 24 0.70 7.28 8.90
CA PHE A 24 1.06 6.99 10.29
C PHE A 24 1.15 8.29 11.11
N GLY A 25 1.86 9.30 10.60
CA GLY A 25 1.99 10.60 11.26
C GLY A 25 0.64 11.27 11.53
N LEU A 26 -0.31 11.17 10.60
CA LEU A 26 -1.67 11.70 10.79
C LEU A 26 -2.48 10.88 11.81
N PHE A 27 -2.55 9.56 11.66
CA PHE A 27 -3.40 8.70 12.50
C PHE A 27 -2.91 8.62 13.96
N ILE A 28 -1.61 8.77 14.20
CA ILE A 28 -1.05 8.85 15.56
C ILE A 28 -1.23 10.24 16.19
N GLY A 29 -1.63 11.25 15.41
CA GLY A 29 -1.80 12.63 15.85
C GLY A 29 -0.49 13.42 15.96
N PHE A 30 0.61 12.92 15.39
CA PHE A 30 1.88 13.64 15.32
C PHE A 30 1.81 14.80 14.31
N VAL A 31 1.08 14.59 13.22
CA VAL A 31 0.78 15.61 12.22
C VAL A 31 -0.67 16.06 12.40
N PRO A 32 -0.95 17.35 12.67
CA PRO A 32 -2.32 17.86 12.72
C PRO A 32 -2.97 17.86 11.33
N SER A 33 -4.29 18.08 11.27
CA SER A 33 -5.04 18.12 10.01
C SER A 33 -4.58 19.20 9.03
N THR A 34 -3.86 20.23 9.50
CA THR A 34 -3.21 21.23 8.65
C THR A 34 -2.10 20.65 7.78
N GLY A 35 -1.61 19.43 8.06
CA GLY A 35 -0.65 18.70 7.24
C GLY A 35 -1.27 17.95 6.05
N LEU A 36 -2.60 17.87 5.94
CA LEU A 36 -3.28 17.15 4.86
C LEU A 36 -2.91 17.64 3.43
N PRO A 37 -2.70 18.94 3.17
CA PRO A 37 -2.22 19.39 1.85
C PRO A 37 -0.83 18.88 1.50
N MET A 38 0.05 18.77 2.50
CA MET A 38 1.40 18.22 2.28
C MET A 38 1.35 16.72 2.02
N LEU A 39 0.56 15.97 2.81
CA LEU A 39 0.28 14.56 2.53
C LEU A 39 -0.28 14.38 1.11
N SER A 40 -1.23 15.22 0.69
CA SER A 40 -1.78 15.21 -0.67
C SER A 40 -0.68 15.32 -1.73
N ALA A 41 0.24 16.29 -1.59
CA ALA A 41 1.36 16.46 -2.52
C ALA A 41 2.27 15.22 -2.60
N TRP A 42 2.55 14.57 -1.46
CA TRP A 42 3.36 13.35 -1.42
C TRP A 42 2.67 12.15 -2.08
N LEU A 43 1.36 12.00 -1.87
CA LEU A 43 0.56 10.96 -2.51
C LEU A 43 0.50 11.16 -4.04
N MET A 44 0.44 12.41 -4.53
CA MET A 44 0.57 12.70 -5.96
C MET A 44 1.91 12.24 -6.55
N GLY A 45 3.01 12.39 -5.80
CA GLY A 45 4.31 11.84 -6.20
C GLY A 45 4.30 10.31 -6.27
N GLY A 46 3.72 9.66 -5.27
CA GLY A 46 3.56 8.19 -5.24
C GLY A 46 2.72 7.65 -6.40
N PHE A 47 1.64 8.36 -6.76
CA PHE A 47 0.79 8.05 -7.91
C PHE A 47 1.60 7.99 -9.21
N VAL A 48 2.41 9.02 -9.50
CA VAL A 48 3.22 9.06 -10.74
C VAL A 48 4.18 7.87 -10.82
N VAL A 49 4.85 7.54 -9.71
CA VAL A 49 5.76 6.38 -9.65
C VAL A 49 4.99 5.09 -9.95
N GLN A 50 3.86 4.88 -9.30
CA GLN A 50 3.12 3.63 -9.41
C GLN A 50 2.40 3.46 -10.76
N ILE A 51 2.08 4.53 -11.49
CA ILE A 51 1.62 4.41 -12.89
C ILE A 51 2.67 3.68 -13.74
N ILE A 52 3.93 4.11 -13.63
CA ILE A 52 5.05 3.55 -14.40
C ILE A 52 5.26 2.09 -13.99
N VAL A 53 5.29 1.83 -12.68
CA VAL A 53 5.49 0.48 -12.13
C VAL A 53 4.37 -0.46 -12.58
N ALA A 54 3.10 -0.06 -12.43
CA ALA A 54 1.95 -0.87 -12.80
C ALA A 54 1.99 -1.27 -14.29
N LYS A 55 2.25 -0.30 -15.17
CA LYS A 55 2.36 -0.55 -16.61
C LYS A 55 3.47 -1.56 -16.92
N MET A 56 4.66 -1.33 -16.40
CA MET A 56 5.83 -2.17 -16.68
C MET A 56 5.67 -3.59 -16.11
N GLU A 57 5.12 -3.74 -14.90
CA GLU A 57 4.85 -5.06 -14.32
C GLU A 57 3.85 -5.84 -15.18
N LEU A 58 2.78 -5.21 -15.67
CA LEU A 58 1.83 -5.83 -16.59
C LEU A 58 2.50 -6.22 -17.93
N GLU A 59 3.35 -5.35 -18.48
CA GLU A 59 4.12 -5.63 -19.71
C GLU A 59 5.15 -6.77 -19.52
N HIS A 60 5.64 -6.97 -18.29
CA HIS A 60 6.50 -8.10 -17.93
C HIS A 60 5.73 -9.39 -17.60
N GLY A 61 4.39 -9.38 -17.69
CA GLY A 61 3.54 -10.53 -17.36
C GLY A 61 3.28 -10.73 -15.87
N GLU A 62 3.69 -9.81 -15.01
CA GLU A 62 3.46 -9.84 -13.56
C GLU A 62 2.05 -9.35 -13.21
N LEU A 63 1.06 -10.23 -13.43
CA LEU A 63 -0.36 -9.90 -13.31
C LEU A 63 -0.75 -9.37 -11.93
N LEU A 64 -0.31 -10.02 -10.85
CA LEU A 64 -0.70 -9.67 -9.48
C LEU A 64 -0.11 -8.31 -9.08
N GLY A 65 1.21 -8.16 -9.23
CA GLY A 65 1.90 -6.90 -8.92
C GLY A 65 1.39 -5.75 -9.76
N GLY A 66 1.27 -5.95 -11.07
CA GLY A 66 0.79 -4.94 -12.02
C GLY A 66 -0.62 -4.44 -11.71
N ASN A 67 -1.59 -5.35 -11.47
CA ASN A 67 -2.95 -4.94 -11.14
C ASN A 67 -3.04 -4.26 -9.77
N VAL A 68 -2.30 -4.75 -8.77
CA VAL A 68 -2.30 -4.15 -7.43
C VAL A 68 -1.72 -2.74 -7.47
N PHE A 69 -0.57 -2.53 -8.11
CA PHE A 69 -0.05 -1.18 -8.30
C PHE A 69 -1.02 -0.31 -9.11
N CYS A 70 -1.76 -0.87 -10.08
CA CYS A 70 -2.71 -0.12 -10.90
C CYS A 70 -3.91 0.43 -10.11
N PHE A 71 -4.54 -0.34 -9.23
CA PHE A 71 -5.63 0.21 -8.42
C PHE A 71 -5.11 0.99 -7.21
N PHE A 72 -3.93 0.64 -6.67
CA PHE A 72 -3.30 1.39 -5.59
C PHE A 72 -2.95 2.83 -6.04
N GLN A 73 -2.37 2.99 -7.23
CA GLN A 73 -2.09 4.33 -7.75
C GLN A 73 -3.37 5.15 -7.97
N GLY A 74 -4.44 4.55 -8.50
CA GLY A 74 -5.70 5.26 -8.74
C GLY A 74 -6.44 5.65 -7.46
N PHE A 75 -6.59 4.72 -6.52
CA PHE A 75 -7.46 4.91 -5.36
C PHE A 75 -6.70 5.30 -4.09
N PHE A 76 -5.56 4.67 -3.80
CA PHE A 76 -4.79 4.97 -2.59
C PHE A 76 -3.95 6.23 -2.73
N MET A 77 -3.33 6.39 -3.89
CA MET A 77 -2.47 7.54 -4.15
C MET A 77 -3.27 8.72 -4.68
N LEU A 78 -3.81 8.66 -5.91
CA LEU A 78 -4.47 9.81 -6.53
C LEU A 78 -5.76 10.20 -5.80
N THR A 79 -6.69 9.27 -5.62
CA THR A 79 -7.96 9.58 -4.94
C THR A 79 -7.71 9.92 -3.47
N GLY A 80 -6.78 9.23 -2.79
CA GLY A 80 -6.33 9.59 -1.44
C GLY A 80 -5.76 11.00 -1.36
N ALA A 81 -4.92 11.41 -2.33
CA ALA A 81 -4.37 12.77 -2.41
C ALA A 81 -5.48 13.81 -2.55
N ILE A 82 -6.38 13.59 -3.50
CA ILE A 82 -7.51 14.49 -3.78
C ILE A 82 -8.40 14.58 -2.53
N SER A 83 -8.77 13.45 -1.93
CA SER A 83 -9.59 13.40 -0.71
C SER A 83 -8.95 14.17 0.44
N CYS A 84 -7.66 13.97 0.70
CA CYS A 84 -6.97 14.66 1.78
C CYS A 84 -6.96 16.18 1.58
N PHE A 85 -6.78 16.64 0.34
CA PHE A 85 -6.88 18.05 0.02
C PHE A 85 -8.30 18.60 0.24
N PHE A 86 -9.34 17.88 -0.18
CA PHE A 86 -10.73 18.28 0.06
C PHE A 86 -11.10 18.28 1.55
N LYS A 87 -10.64 17.30 2.33
CA LYS A 87 -10.83 17.26 3.79
C LYS A 87 -10.22 18.45 4.51
N TRP A 88 -9.19 19.06 3.93
CA TRP A 88 -8.62 20.32 4.42
C TRP A 88 -9.38 21.55 3.90
N LEU A 89 -9.72 21.57 2.60
CA LEU A 89 -10.27 22.75 1.93
C LEU A 89 -11.76 22.97 2.23
N CYS A 90 -12.58 21.92 2.21
CA CYS A 90 -14.03 22.05 2.38
C CYS A 90 -14.44 22.73 3.70
N PRO A 91 -13.84 22.41 4.87
CA PRO A 91 -14.11 23.14 6.10
C PRO A 91 -13.78 24.64 6.02
N ILE A 92 -12.71 25.02 5.31
CA ILE A 92 -12.29 26.42 5.12
C ILE A 92 -13.31 27.18 4.27
N LEU A 93 -13.85 26.52 3.24
CA LEU A 93 -14.85 27.07 2.33
C LEU A 93 -16.29 26.98 2.87
N GLY A 94 -16.52 26.33 4.01
CA GLY A 94 -17.86 26.07 4.53
C GLY A 94 -18.67 25.08 3.68
N VAL A 95 -18.01 24.24 2.89
CA VAL A 95 -18.65 23.22 2.05
C VAL A 95 -18.80 21.92 2.85
N ALA A 96 -20.02 21.41 2.96
CA ALA A 96 -20.29 20.13 3.59
C ALA A 96 -19.88 18.96 2.68
N TYR A 97 -19.37 17.89 3.28
CA TYR A 97 -19.05 16.63 2.60
C TYR A 97 -19.29 15.45 3.55
N ASP A 98 -19.47 14.25 2.98
CA ASP A 98 -19.76 13.03 3.74
C ASP A 98 -18.66 11.97 3.51
N VAL A 99 -17.88 11.70 4.55
CA VAL A 99 -16.77 10.75 4.52
C VAL A 99 -17.22 9.30 4.34
N ARG A 100 -18.51 8.99 4.51
CA ARG A 100 -19.02 7.62 4.32
C ARG A 100 -18.89 7.14 2.88
N VAL A 101 -18.92 8.06 1.90
CA VAL A 101 -18.67 7.73 0.49
C VAL A 101 -17.25 7.19 0.30
N GLU A 102 -16.29 7.79 0.99
CA GLU A 102 -14.91 7.33 0.99
C GLU A 102 -14.76 6.00 1.72
N GLY A 103 -15.48 5.79 2.84
CA GLY A 103 -15.54 4.49 3.50
C GLY A 103 -16.06 3.35 2.59
N LEU A 104 -17.04 3.62 1.73
CA LEU A 104 -17.50 2.66 0.70
C LEU A 104 -16.44 2.41 -0.38
N GLY A 105 -15.75 3.46 -0.85
CA GLY A 105 -14.65 3.34 -1.80
C GLY A 105 -13.48 2.52 -1.25
N TRP A 106 -13.07 2.79 0.00
CA TRP A 106 -12.07 1.99 0.70
C TRP A 106 -12.52 0.56 0.92
N GLY A 107 -13.81 0.34 1.20
CA GLY A 107 -14.39 -0.99 1.33
C GLY A 107 -14.18 -1.84 0.07
N ALA A 108 -14.45 -1.30 -1.12
CA ALA A 108 -14.20 -2.01 -2.37
C ALA A 108 -12.72 -2.35 -2.58
N CYS A 109 -11.82 -1.39 -2.29
CA CYS A 109 -10.38 -1.60 -2.38
C CYS A 109 -9.86 -2.65 -1.38
N THR A 110 -10.40 -2.63 -0.16
CA THR A 110 -10.06 -3.55 0.93
C THR A 110 -10.46 -4.97 0.57
N LEU A 111 -11.69 -5.14 0.06
CA LEU A 111 -12.18 -6.45 -0.38
C LEU A 111 -11.33 -7.00 -1.53
N ALA A 112 -10.98 -6.16 -2.52
CA ALA A 112 -10.10 -6.58 -3.61
C ALA A 112 -8.75 -7.07 -3.07
N LEU A 113 -8.10 -6.30 -2.19
CA LEU A 113 -6.80 -6.68 -1.63
C LEU A 113 -6.89 -8.00 -0.83
N ILE A 114 -7.83 -8.10 0.11
CA ILE A 114 -8.02 -9.31 0.94
C ILE A 114 -8.25 -10.55 0.08
N LEU A 115 -9.08 -10.45 -0.95
CA LEU A 115 -9.37 -11.57 -1.84
C LEU A 115 -8.14 -11.96 -2.70
N TRP A 116 -7.22 -11.04 -2.94
CA TRP A 116 -5.98 -11.28 -3.68
C TRP A 116 -4.80 -11.64 -2.78
N SER A 117 -4.86 -11.36 -1.47
CA SER A 117 -3.81 -11.66 -0.48
C SER A 117 -3.33 -13.12 -0.50
N PRO A 118 -4.17 -14.15 -0.69
CA PRO A 118 -3.70 -15.53 -0.82
C PRO A 118 -2.69 -15.73 -1.96
N ALA A 119 -2.81 -14.97 -3.06
CA ALA A 119 -1.86 -15.04 -4.16
C ALA A 119 -0.48 -14.49 -3.75
N TYR A 120 -0.44 -13.45 -2.91
CA TYR A 120 0.80 -12.95 -2.32
C TYR A 120 1.43 -13.94 -1.35
N PHE A 121 0.62 -14.59 -0.52
CA PHE A 121 1.11 -15.58 0.44
C PHE A 121 1.79 -16.77 -0.23
N LYS A 122 1.37 -17.09 -1.46
CA LYS A 122 1.97 -18.14 -2.29
C LYS A 122 3.14 -17.66 -3.15
N LYS A 123 3.03 -16.52 -3.82
CA LYS A 123 4.01 -16.08 -4.85
C LYS A 123 5.10 -15.16 -4.32
N SER A 124 4.84 -14.40 -3.25
CA SER A 124 5.80 -13.44 -2.71
C SER A 124 6.56 -14.01 -1.52
N ASN A 125 7.68 -13.36 -1.18
CA ASN A 125 8.38 -13.66 0.06
C ASN A 125 7.49 -13.39 1.28
N GLY A 126 7.75 -14.09 2.38
CA GLY A 126 6.94 -14.00 3.61
C GLY A 126 7.00 -12.61 4.24
N THR A 127 8.11 -11.88 4.09
CA THR A 127 8.24 -10.51 4.59
C THR A 127 7.22 -9.58 3.94
N PHE A 128 7.04 -9.69 2.61
CA PHE A 128 6.02 -8.94 1.90
C PHE A 128 4.60 -9.44 2.25
N SER A 129 4.42 -10.73 2.47
CA SER A 129 3.13 -11.28 2.92
C SER A 129 2.69 -10.68 4.26
N LEU A 130 3.62 -10.49 5.20
CA LEU A 130 3.35 -9.79 6.47
C LEU A 130 3.00 -8.30 6.25
N ALA A 131 3.59 -7.66 5.23
CA ALA A 131 3.22 -6.29 4.85
C ALA A 131 1.78 -6.22 4.34
N ILE A 132 1.36 -7.20 3.51
CA ILE A 132 -0.01 -7.30 3.01
C ILE A 132 -1.00 -7.53 4.16
N ILE A 133 -0.73 -8.46 5.07
CA ILE A 133 -1.58 -8.68 6.25
C ILE A 133 -1.74 -7.40 7.08
N SER A 134 -0.63 -6.68 7.30
CA SER A 134 -0.66 -5.41 8.05
C SER A 134 -1.48 -4.34 7.30
N THR A 135 -1.40 -4.32 5.97
CA THR A 135 -2.20 -3.44 5.11
C THR A 135 -3.68 -3.79 5.19
N ASP A 136 -4.05 -5.07 5.09
CA ASP A 136 -5.43 -5.54 5.20
C ASP A 136 -6.07 -5.10 6.53
N ILE A 137 -5.33 -5.24 7.65
CA ILE A 137 -5.79 -4.78 8.97
C ILE A 137 -6.05 -3.27 8.96
N ALA A 138 -5.10 -2.48 8.43
CA ALA A 138 -5.27 -1.02 8.36
C ALA A 138 -6.51 -0.64 7.55
N LEU A 139 -6.72 -1.28 6.40
CA LEU A 139 -7.77 -0.92 5.46
C LEU A 139 -9.17 -1.33 5.90
N VAL A 140 -9.30 -2.48 6.55
CA VAL A 140 -10.56 -2.86 7.22
C VAL A 140 -10.93 -1.78 8.23
N LEU A 141 -9.98 -1.37 9.08
CA LEU A 141 -10.24 -0.38 10.12
C LEU A 141 -10.50 1.02 9.55
N ILE A 142 -9.79 1.45 8.50
CA ILE A 142 -10.04 2.72 7.81
C ILE A 142 -11.45 2.72 7.21
N SER A 143 -11.82 1.67 6.46
CA SER A 143 -13.14 1.54 5.84
C SER A 143 -14.26 1.63 6.87
N LEU A 144 -14.17 0.85 7.95
CA LEU A 144 -15.18 0.85 9.02
C LEU A 144 -15.23 2.18 9.79
N LYS A 145 -14.07 2.84 9.96
CA LYS A 145 -13.98 4.15 10.62
C LYS A 145 -14.63 5.25 9.78
N ASP A 146 -14.35 5.29 8.48
CA ASP A 146 -14.93 6.30 7.57
C ASP A 146 -16.43 6.07 7.34
N LEU A 147 -16.91 4.83 7.45
CA LEU A 147 -18.34 4.50 7.50
C LEU A 147 -19.03 4.93 8.81
N GLY A 148 -18.26 5.26 9.84
CA GLY A 148 -18.77 5.64 11.16
C GLY A 148 -19.18 4.46 12.05
N PHE A 149 -18.83 3.23 11.70
CA PHE A 149 -19.14 2.04 12.51
C PHE A 149 -18.21 1.87 13.70
N ILE A 150 -16.97 2.35 13.58
CA ILE A 150 -15.97 2.34 14.65
C ILE A 150 -15.26 3.70 14.74
N GLY A 151 -14.62 3.99 15.86
CA GLY A 151 -13.94 5.26 16.04
C GLY A 151 -13.08 5.34 17.30
N GLY A 152 -12.62 6.55 17.62
CA GLY A 152 -11.80 6.82 18.79
C GLY A 152 -10.28 6.66 18.56
N ALA A 153 -9.52 7.17 19.52
CA ALA A 153 -8.06 7.24 19.44
C ALA A 153 -7.39 5.87 19.40
N ALA A 154 -7.95 4.86 20.09
CA ALA A 154 -7.42 3.50 20.07
C ALA A 154 -7.45 2.90 18.66
N VAL A 155 -8.58 3.00 17.96
CA VAL A 155 -8.72 2.53 16.57
C VAL A 155 -7.75 3.27 15.64
N SER A 156 -7.64 4.60 15.77
CA SER A 156 -6.68 5.38 14.98
C SER A 156 -5.23 4.95 15.22
N LYS A 157 -4.85 4.63 16.46
CA LYS A 157 -3.50 4.11 16.77
C LYS A 157 -3.24 2.75 16.11
N VAL A 158 -4.22 1.84 16.12
CA VAL A 158 -4.07 0.53 15.47
C VAL A 158 -3.88 0.71 13.96
N ILE A 159 -4.68 1.57 13.32
CA ILE A 159 -4.49 1.93 11.90
C ILE A 159 -3.08 2.46 11.67
N ALA A 160 -2.63 3.42 12.48
CA ALA A 160 -1.32 4.04 12.34
C ALA A 160 -0.21 3.00 12.36
N PHE A 161 -0.16 2.14 13.40
CA PHE A 161 0.90 1.16 13.53
C PHE A 161 0.83 0.06 12.48
N ALA A 162 -0.37 -0.37 12.07
CA ALA A 162 -0.54 -1.32 10.98
C ALA A 162 0.04 -0.77 9.66
N LEU A 163 -0.21 0.52 9.34
CA LEU A 163 0.40 1.18 8.19
C LEU A 163 1.90 1.32 8.33
N LEU A 164 2.41 1.71 9.51
CA LEU A 164 3.85 1.83 9.74
C LEU A 164 4.57 0.50 9.51
N ILE A 165 4.02 -0.60 10.05
CA ILE A 165 4.55 -1.95 9.86
C ILE A 165 4.53 -2.31 8.38
N ALA A 166 3.39 -2.10 7.71
CA ALA A 166 3.25 -2.40 6.29
C ALA A 166 4.29 -1.65 5.43
N GLY A 167 4.40 -0.33 5.61
CA GLY A 167 5.36 0.51 4.90
C GLY A 167 6.81 0.13 5.18
N THR A 168 7.14 -0.18 6.45
CA THR A 168 8.49 -0.60 6.86
C THR A 168 8.88 -1.93 6.22
N LEU A 169 7.96 -2.90 6.20
CA LEU A 169 8.21 -4.18 5.54
C LEU A 169 8.29 -4.02 4.01
N GLY A 170 7.46 -3.16 3.42
CA GLY A 170 7.51 -2.82 2.00
C GLY A 170 8.85 -2.23 1.57
N ILE A 171 9.35 -1.21 2.30
CA ILE A 171 10.65 -0.59 2.00
C ILE A 171 11.82 -1.55 2.30
N TYR A 172 11.68 -2.42 3.30
CA TYR A 172 12.68 -3.47 3.55
C TYR A 172 12.75 -4.44 2.37
N VAL A 173 11.61 -4.90 1.85
CA VAL A 173 11.57 -5.77 0.65
C VAL A 173 12.15 -5.06 -0.56
N ALA A 174 11.80 -3.79 -0.79
CA ALA A 174 12.36 -2.99 -1.87
C ALA A 174 13.89 -2.91 -1.77
N SER A 175 14.41 -2.63 -0.58
CA SER A 175 15.84 -2.55 -0.30
C SER A 175 16.53 -3.90 -0.47
N ALA A 176 15.89 -4.98 -0.03
CA ALA A 176 16.42 -6.32 -0.16
C ALA A 176 16.56 -6.75 -1.62
N VAL A 177 15.58 -6.43 -2.47
CA VAL A 177 15.70 -6.66 -3.92
C VAL A 177 16.91 -5.91 -4.49
N GLN A 178 17.04 -4.61 -4.22
CA GLN A 178 18.15 -3.81 -4.75
C GLN A 178 19.52 -4.32 -4.28
N LEU A 179 19.70 -4.53 -2.98
CA LEU A 179 20.97 -4.94 -2.40
C LEU A 179 21.32 -6.38 -2.77
N ASN A 180 20.38 -7.32 -2.67
CA ASN A 180 20.69 -8.71 -2.99
C ASN A 180 21.05 -8.89 -4.46
N SER A 181 20.37 -8.15 -5.37
CA SER A 181 20.70 -8.14 -6.79
C SER A 181 22.05 -7.49 -7.08
N ALA A 182 22.33 -6.31 -6.49
CA ALA A 182 23.60 -5.60 -6.73
C ALA A 182 24.82 -6.37 -6.23
N PHE A 183 24.70 -7.05 -5.08
CA PHE A 183 25.80 -7.82 -4.49
C PHE A 183 25.84 -9.29 -4.95
N GLY A 184 24.85 -9.76 -5.71
CA GLY A 184 24.75 -11.15 -6.18
C GLY A 184 24.67 -12.18 -5.04
N LYS A 185 24.28 -11.76 -3.84
CA LYS A 185 24.18 -12.61 -2.63
C LYS A 185 23.16 -12.02 -1.67
N THR A 186 22.71 -12.82 -0.70
CA THR A 186 21.83 -12.33 0.36
C THR A 186 22.57 -11.35 1.26
N VAL A 187 22.19 -10.07 1.18
CA VAL A 187 22.60 -8.98 2.08
C VAL A 187 21.49 -8.71 3.10
N LEU A 188 20.24 -8.60 2.63
CA LEU A 188 19.06 -8.50 3.47
C LEU A 188 18.23 -9.78 3.33
N PRO A 189 18.07 -10.57 4.40
CA PRO A 189 17.30 -11.81 4.35
C PRO A 189 15.81 -11.53 4.20
N LEU A 190 15.13 -12.33 3.39
CA LEU A 190 13.68 -12.33 3.23
C LEU A 190 13.13 -13.66 3.74
N LEU A 191 11.96 -13.61 4.39
CA LEU A 191 11.29 -14.83 4.82
C LEU A 191 10.82 -15.64 3.59
N PRO A 192 10.79 -16.98 3.66
CA PRO A 192 10.17 -17.78 2.61
C PRO A 192 8.66 -17.46 2.49
N PRO A 193 8.03 -17.76 1.34
CA PRO A 193 6.58 -17.63 1.17
C PRO A 193 5.79 -18.33 2.29
N LEU A 194 4.65 -17.75 2.69
CA LEU A 194 3.83 -18.29 3.77
C LEU A 194 3.09 -19.56 3.36
N ILE A 195 2.64 -19.63 2.10
CA ILE A 195 2.05 -20.82 1.48
C ILE A 195 3.14 -21.47 0.64
N LYS A 196 3.58 -22.66 1.04
CA LYS A 196 4.52 -23.46 0.26
C LYS A 196 3.83 -23.90 -1.04
N SER A 197 4.52 -23.84 -2.18
CA SER A 197 4.15 -24.68 -3.31
C SER A 197 4.48 -26.12 -2.91
N GLU A 198 3.51 -27.02 -2.99
CA GLU A 198 3.84 -28.44 -3.02
C GLU A 198 4.86 -28.64 -4.15
N ALA A 199 5.99 -29.27 -3.82
CA ALA A 199 6.87 -29.75 -4.87
C ALA A 199 6.01 -30.66 -5.75
N SER A 200 6.08 -30.48 -7.06
CA SER A 200 5.53 -31.45 -8.00
C SER A 200 6.29 -32.76 -7.82
N GLU A 201 5.89 -33.57 -6.83
CA GLU A 201 6.16 -35.00 -6.78
C GLU A 201 5.25 -35.67 -7.80
N THR A 202 5.58 -35.53 -9.07
CA THR A 202 5.13 -36.38 -10.18
C THR A 202 6.27 -36.29 -11.21
N ALA A 203 7.16 -37.28 -11.23
CA ALA A 203 7.08 -38.57 -11.92
C ALA A 203 7.62 -38.47 -13.36
#